data_AF-A0AAE0CKG2-F1
#
_entry.id   AF-A0AAE0CKG2-F1
#
_cell.length_a   1.000
_cell.length_b   1.000
_cell.length_c   1.000
_cell.angle_alpha   90.00
_cell.angle_beta   90.00
_cell.angle_gamma   90.00
#
_symmetry.space_group_name_H-M   'P 1'
#
loop_
_entity.id
_entity.type
_entity.pdbx_description
1 polymer ?
#
loop_
_entity_poly.entity_id
_entity_poly.type
_entity_poly.pdbx_seq_one_letter_code
_entity_poly.pdbx_strand_id
1 'polypeptide(L)'
;MLKYKSNSSSLDVLVCSRYQPCFLNRQLINLMSTLGVRDCVFERKQREAVAQLDAILTDPVKAHEALDLMASSRENANVLKDMLTCDYKPDEEPYLSMMLQTFRAMHLQELRSRTRIFVQNGQATMGCLDETGTLEYGQVFVQYSGSRCHLPDNTSPLFSGSRYTIVESKVVVAKNPCLHPGDMRVLKAVDVPALHHMVDCIVFPAKGKRPHPDECSGSDLDGDVYIVCWDADLIPPRQVPPMDCIPAPPKFSDNDVTIEDIEEYFVDHIMNDTLGVICHAHVAFADKEPNKAMSNSCKELARLASIAVDFSKTGVADEIPRSLCVKEYPDFMEKENRPTSESRVLGMLYRQVKDIAPPTAAIKSFTREVTKLSYDPAMEVEGFEKYIDKAFLYRTQYDKKLGNLMDYYGIKTESEIINGCIMKMARFFDRKRNTEEISFAVRSLRKEAKAWFNQIEPLQPLKRKCMRKHQHGIM
;
A
#
# COMPACT_ATOMS: atom_id res chain seq x y z
N MET A 1 -26.73 -6.74 -4.21
CA MET A 1 -25.85 -7.88 -3.87
C MET A 1 -26.10 -9.12 -4.72
N LEU A 2 -27.34 -9.61 -4.85
CA LEU A 2 -27.63 -10.81 -5.67
C LEU A 2 -27.28 -10.56 -7.15
N LYS A 3 -26.25 -11.25 -7.66
CA LYS A 3 -25.81 -11.14 -9.06
C LYS A 3 -26.50 -12.16 -9.98
N TYR A 4 -26.85 -13.33 -9.44
CA TYR A 4 -27.59 -14.39 -10.13
C TYR A 4 -28.35 -15.27 -9.11
N LYS A 5 -29.29 -16.09 -9.58
CA LYS A 5 -30.04 -17.02 -8.73
C LYS A 5 -29.13 -18.20 -8.34
N SER A 6 -29.02 -18.49 -7.05
CA SER A 6 -28.24 -19.59 -6.51
C SER A 6 -28.95 -20.23 -5.32
N ASN A 7 -28.71 -21.52 -5.10
CA ASN A 7 -29.20 -22.26 -3.94
C ASN A 7 -28.16 -22.36 -2.81
N SER A 8 -26.95 -21.81 -3.01
CA SER A 8 -25.91 -21.83 -1.96
C SER A 8 -26.27 -20.91 -0.80
N SER A 9 -26.06 -21.40 0.43
CA SER A 9 -26.22 -20.65 1.68
C SER A 9 -24.89 -20.47 2.44
N SER A 10 -23.75 -20.83 1.83
CA SER A 10 -22.44 -20.63 2.43
C SER A 10 -22.09 -19.14 2.52
N LEU A 11 -21.42 -18.76 3.62
CA LEU A 11 -20.81 -17.45 3.78
C LEU A 11 -19.30 -17.58 3.59
N ASP A 12 -18.79 -17.00 2.52
CA ASP A 12 -17.37 -16.97 2.20
C ASP A 12 -16.82 -15.56 2.43
N VAL A 13 -15.94 -15.40 3.42
CA VAL A 13 -15.36 -14.10 3.81
C VAL A 13 -14.04 -13.88 3.08
N LEU A 14 -13.99 -12.87 2.21
CA LEU A 14 -12.77 -12.51 1.46
C LEU A 14 -11.81 -11.67 2.29
N VAL A 15 -12.31 -10.61 2.91
CA VAL A 15 -11.51 -9.61 3.66
C VAL A 15 -12.34 -9.06 4.81
N CYS A 16 -11.71 -8.84 5.96
CA CYS A 16 -12.28 -8.10 7.07
C CYS A 16 -11.73 -6.67 7.13
N SER A 17 -12.52 -5.75 7.69
CA SER A 17 -12.06 -4.43 8.09
C SER A 17 -10.78 -4.53 8.94
N ARG A 18 -9.80 -3.68 8.64
CA ARG A 18 -8.53 -3.58 9.37
C ARG A 18 -7.88 -2.24 9.08
N TYR A 19 -6.98 -1.80 9.94
CA TYR A 19 -6.16 -0.63 9.67
C TYR A 19 -5.41 -0.73 8.34
N GLN A 20 -5.60 0.26 7.46
CA GLN A 20 -4.80 0.41 6.25
C GLN A 20 -4.24 1.84 6.14
N PRO A 21 -2.92 2.00 5.99
CA PRO A 21 -2.31 3.32 5.90
C PRO A 21 -2.78 4.13 4.68
N CYS A 22 -2.99 5.44 4.89
CA CYS A 22 -3.27 6.37 3.81
C CYS A 22 -1.98 6.82 3.11
N PHE A 23 -2.02 6.78 1.78
CA PHE A 23 -0.98 7.36 0.94
C PHE A 23 -1.62 8.25 -0.13
N LEU A 24 -1.05 9.45 -0.31
CA LEU A 24 -1.29 10.22 -1.51
C LEU A 24 -0.68 9.50 -2.71
N ASN A 25 -1.22 9.76 -3.89
CA ASN A 25 -0.69 9.30 -5.16
C ASN A 25 -0.83 10.44 -6.18
N ARG A 26 -0.30 10.22 -7.39
CA ARG A 26 -0.33 11.22 -8.47
C ARG A 26 -1.74 11.71 -8.83
N GLN A 27 -2.74 10.84 -8.82
CA GLN A 27 -4.13 11.21 -9.13
C GLN A 27 -4.70 12.11 -8.04
N LEU A 28 -4.59 11.72 -6.77
CA LEU A 28 -5.06 12.50 -5.63
C LEU A 28 -4.40 13.87 -5.56
N ILE A 29 -3.08 13.94 -5.74
CA ILE A 29 -2.33 15.21 -5.73
C ILE A 29 -2.80 16.12 -6.87
N ASN A 30 -3.00 15.58 -8.07
CA ASN A 30 -3.54 16.35 -9.19
C ASN A 30 -4.93 16.92 -8.89
N LEU A 31 -5.83 16.12 -8.29
CA LEU A 31 -7.16 16.60 -7.92
C LEU A 31 -7.10 17.64 -6.80
N MET A 32 -6.38 17.37 -5.71
CA MET A 32 -6.21 18.31 -4.60
C MET A 32 -5.60 19.64 -5.08
N SER A 33 -4.56 19.60 -5.92
CA SER A 33 -3.93 20.78 -6.50
C SER A 33 -4.87 21.51 -7.49
N THR A 34 -5.75 20.78 -8.18
CA THR A 34 -6.82 21.36 -9.03
C THR A 34 -7.87 22.09 -8.18
N LEU A 35 -8.25 21.50 -7.05
CA LEU A 35 -9.22 22.06 -6.10
C LEU A 35 -8.63 23.16 -5.20
N GLY A 36 -7.32 23.38 -5.23
CA GLY A 36 -6.66 24.56 -4.66
C GLY A 36 -5.81 24.30 -3.41
N VAL A 37 -5.49 23.05 -3.09
CA VAL A 37 -4.40 22.75 -2.15
C VAL A 37 -3.09 23.26 -2.74
N ARG A 38 -2.32 24.02 -1.95
CA ARG A 38 -1.09 24.66 -2.41
C ARG A 38 0.01 23.63 -2.63
N ASP A 39 0.81 23.81 -3.68
CA ASP A 39 1.88 22.87 -4.05
C ASP A 39 2.91 22.68 -2.92
N CYS A 40 3.20 23.74 -2.16
CA CYS A 40 4.12 23.69 -1.00
C CYS A 40 3.66 22.76 0.13
N VAL A 41 2.37 22.44 0.22
CA VAL A 41 1.85 21.46 1.19
C VAL A 41 2.36 20.07 0.83
N PHE A 42 2.24 19.67 -0.44
CA PHE A 42 2.71 18.34 -0.87
C PHE A 42 4.22 18.20 -0.73
N GLU A 43 4.98 19.24 -1.05
CA GLU A 43 6.43 19.26 -0.85
C GLU A 43 6.81 19.07 0.61
N ARG A 44 6.10 19.76 1.52
CA ARG A 44 6.33 19.60 2.95
C ARG A 44 5.96 18.18 3.41
N LYS A 45 4.82 17.63 2.99
CA LYS A 45 4.41 16.26 3.33
C LYS A 45 5.41 15.23 2.82
N GLN A 46 5.97 15.42 1.62
CA GLN A 46 7.02 14.54 1.12
C GLN A 46 8.32 14.67 1.93
N ARG A 47 8.75 15.89 2.29
CA ARG A 47 9.93 16.09 3.16
C ARG A 47 9.74 15.45 4.52
N GLU A 48 8.56 15.60 5.13
CA GLU A 48 8.19 14.94 6.38
C GLU A 48 8.26 13.41 6.25
N ALA A 49 7.73 12.84 5.15
CA ALA A 49 7.80 11.41 4.88
C ALA A 49 9.23 10.90 4.68
N VAL A 50 10.08 11.62 3.93
CA VAL A 50 11.49 11.27 3.74
C VAL A 50 12.24 11.35 5.07
N ALA A 51 12.05 12.41 5.86
CA ALA A 51 12.68 12.55 7.17
C ALA A 51 12.24 11.43 8.14
N GLN A 52 10.97 11.02 8.10
CA GLN A 52 10.49 9.88 8.86
C GLN A 52 11.20 8.59 8.44
N LEU A 53 11.36 8.35 7.13
CA LEU A 53 12.06 7.19 6.59
C LEU A 53 13.56 7.19 6.91
N ASP A 54 14.19 8.36 7.00
CA ASP A 54 15.59 8.48 7.40
C ASP A 54 15.77 8.18 8.90
N ALA A 55 14.84 8.66 9.73
CA ALA A 55 14.87 8.46 11.18
C ALA A 55 14.75 6.99 11.58
N ILE A 56 14.10 6.12 10.79
CA ILE A 56 13.99 4.69 11.12
C ILE A 56 15.35 3.98 11.19
N LEU A 57 16.38 4.53 10.56
CA LEU A 57 17.70 3.92 10.52
C LEU A 57 18.52 4.15 11.79
N THR A 58 18.08 5.06 12.67
CA THR A 58 18.85 5.46 13.86
C THR A 58 18.00 5.52 15.13
N ASP A 59 16.71 5.85 15.02
CA ASP A 59 15.79 5.98 16.16
C ASP A 59 14.91 4.72 16.28
N PRO A 60 15.09 3.88 17.32
CA PRO A 60 14.30 2.67 17.53
C PRO A 60 12.80 2.92 17.65
N VAL A 61 12.40 4.04 18.27
CA VAL A 61 10.98 4.40 18.48
C VAL A 61 10.35 4.76 17.14
N LYS A 62 11.07 5.54 16.32
CA LYS A 62 10.61 5.88 14.96
C LYS A 62 10.56 4.67 14.04
N ALA A 63 11.51 3.75 14.17
CA ALA A 63 11.50 2.49 13.44
C ALA A 63 10.28 1.64 13.81
N HIS A 64 9.98 1.52 15.11
CA HIS A 64 8.82 0.79 15.60
C HIS A 64 7.51 1.41 15.09
N GLU A 65 7.36 2.73 15.22
CA GLU A 65 6.19 3.49 14.73
C GLU A 65 5.98 3.29 13.21
N ALA A 66 7.05 3.35 12.42
CA ALA A 66 6.97 3.15 10.97
C ALA A 66 6.58 1.71 10.60
N LEU A 67 7.14 0.70 11.26
CA LEU A 67 6.80 -0.72 11.04
C LEU A 67 5.33 -1.00 11.40
N ASP A 68 4.85 -0.40 12.47
CA ASP A 68 3.46 -0.49 12.88
C ASP A 68 2.51 0.17 11.89
N LEU A 69 2.79 1.40 11.46
CA LEU A 69 1.87 2.15 10.61
C LEU A 69 1.93 1.75 9.13
N MET A 70 3.08 1.33 8.62
CA MET A 70 3.29 1.11 7.19
C MET A 70 3.52 -0.37 6.83
N ALA A 71 3.87 -1.21 7.80
CA ALA A 71 4.20 -2.62 7.60
C ALA A 71 3.36 -3.60 8.46
N SER A 72 2.27 -3.15 9.09
CA SER A 72 1.43 -3.97 9.98
C SER A 72 0.97 -5.30 9.38
N SER A 73 0.76 -5.37 8.06
CA SER A 73 0.34 -6.60 7.36
C SER A 73 1.49 -7.50 6.92
N ARG A 74 2.76 -7.13 7.16
CA ARG A 74 3.93 -7.90 6.73
C ARG A 74 4.40 -8.84 7.84
N GLU A 75 4.60 -10.10 7.51
CA GLU A 75 4.96 -11.12 8.51
C GLU A 75 6.26 -10.83 9.26
N ASN A 76 7.26 -10.26 8.56
CA ASN A 76 8.54 -9.93 9.16
C ASN A 76 8.53 -8.65 10.00
N ALA A 77 7.50 -7.81 9.88
CA ALA A 77 7.43 -6.59 10.69
C ALA A 77 7.39 -6.92 12.19
N ASN A 78 6.68 -7.98 12.59
CA ASN A 78 6.61 -8.40 13.99
C ASN A 78 7.98 -8.77 14.56
N VAL A 79 8.81 -9.49 13.79
CA VAL A 79 10.18 -9.83 14.20
C VAL A 79 11.00 -8.58 14.45
N LEU A 80 10.94 -7.62 13.53
CA LEU A 80 11.71 -6.38 13.64
C LEU A 80 11.24 -5.55 14.84
N LYS A 81 9.93 -5.51 15.12
CA LYS A 81 9.38 -4.85 16.31
C LYS A 81 9.80 -5.54 17.61
N ASP A 82 9.81 -6.87 17.64
CA ASP A 82 10.28 -7.64 18.79
C ASP A 82 11.77 -7.35 19.06
N MET A 83 12.59 -7.24 18.01
CA MET A 83 14.00 -6.85 18.14
C MET A 83 14.13 -5.43 18.73
N LEU A 84 13.39 -4.46 18.21
CA LEU A 84 13.39 -3.09 18.74
C LEU A 84 12.94 -3.04 20.21
N THR A 85 11.97 -3.88 20.59
CA THR A 85 11.48 -4.00 21.97
C THR A 85 12.51 -4.66 22.91
N CYS A 86 13.44 -5.44 22.35
CA CYS A 86 14.55 -6.04 23.09
C CYS A 86 15.82 -5.14 23.10
N ASP A 87 15.65 -3.83 22.87
CA ASP A 87 16.72 -2.82 22.86
C ASP A 87 17.80 -3.02 21.78
N TYR A 88 17.52 -3.81 20.72
CA TYR A 88 18.42 -3.85 19.56
C TYR A 88 18.35 -2.52 18.81
N LYS A 89 19.51 -1.91 18.58
CA LYS A 89 19.58 -0.63 17.87
C LYS A 89 19.61 -0.81 16.35
N PRO A 90 18.85 0.00 15.58
CA PRO A 90 18.82 -0.01 14.11
C PRO A 90 20.18 0.10 13.41
N ASP A 91 21.16 0.76 14.01
CA ASP A 91 22.47 1.05 13.44
C ASP A 91 23.60 0.14 13.96
N GLU A 92 23.32 -0.67 15.00
CA GLU A 92 24.29 -1.60 15.59
C GLU A 92 24.03 -3.06 15.18
N GLU A 93 22.77 -3.49 15.16
CA GLU A 93 22.42 -4.88 14.83
C GLU A 93 22.30 -5.04 13.30
N PRO A 94 23.16 -5.86 12.64
CA PRO A 94 23.24 -5.86 11.18
C PRO A 94 21.98 -6.31 10.47
N TYR A 95 21.27 -7.31 11.00
CA TYR A 95 20.08 -7.83 10.37
C TYR A 95 18.96 -6.80 10.39
N LEU A 96 18.71 -6.17 11.53
CA LEU A 96 17.77 -5.08 11.73
C LEU A 96 18.12 -3.90 10.83
N SER A 97 19.39 -3.49 10.81
CA SER A 97 19.87 -2.41 9.95
C SER A 97 19.60 -2.71 8.48
N MET A 98 19.95 -3.91 8.02
CA MET A 98 19.71 -4.34 6.64
C MET A 98 18.21 -4.33 6.30
N MET A 99 17.36 -4.86 7.18
CA MET A 99 15.91 -4.91 6.95
C MET A 99 15.27 -3.53 6.90
N LEU A 100 15.68 -2.61 7.79
CA LEU A 100 15.21 -1.23 7.84
C LEU A 100 15.72 -0.41 6.64
N GLN A 101 16.96 -0.62 6.20
CA GLN A 101 17.50 -0.01 4.98
C GLN A 101 16.70 -0.43 3.74
N THR A 102 16.37 -1.72 3.61
CA THR A 102 15.53 -2.21 2.50
C THR A 102 14.11 -1.66 2.57
N PHE A 103 13.53 -1.57 3.77
CA PHE A 103 12.23 -0.97 3.98
C PHE A 103 12.21 0.51 3.55
N ARG A 104 13.20 1.31 4.00
CA ARG A 104 13.40 2.70 3.58
C ARG A 104 13.55 2.81 2.06
N ALA A 105 14.41 1.98 1.46
CA ALA A 105 14.68 2.00 0.03
C ALA A 105 13.41 1.77 -0.80
N MET A 106 12.57 0.81 -0.38
CA MET A 106 11.30 0.52 -1.03
C MET A 106 10.34 1.70 -0.98
N HIS A 107 10.19 2.35 0.17
CA HIS A 107 9.33 3.52 0.28
C HIS A 107 9.86 4.72 -0.53
N LEU A 108 11.17 4.95 -0.55
CA LEU A 108 11.78 5.98 -1.41
C LEU A 108 11.57 5.70 -2.91
N GLN A 109 11.65 4.44 -3.32
CA GLN A 109 11.36 4.02 -4.69
C GLN A 109 9.88 4.25 -5.05
N GLU A 110 8.95 4.03 -4.12
CA GLU A 110 7.54 4.32 -4.32
C GLU A 110 7.23 5.83 -4.34
N LEU A 111 7.95 6.64 -3.57
CA LEU A 111 7.91 8.11 -3.68
C LEU A 111 8.35 8.56 -5.07
N ARG A 112 9.47 8.04 -5.59
CA ARG A 112 9.97 8.36 -6.94
C ARG A 112 9.00 7.91 -8.04
N SER A 113 8.64 6.62 -8.04
CA SER A 113 7.93 5.98 -9.15
C SER A 113 6.42 6.20 -9.15
N ARG A 114 5.82 6.51 -7.98
CA ARG A 114 4.35 6.61 -7.82
C ARG A 114 3.90 7.82 -7.01
N THR A 115 4.85 8.62 -6.48
CA THR A 115 4.54 9.74 -5.59
C THR A 115 3.69 9.30 -4.40
N ARG A 116 4.04 8.13 -3.84
CA ARG A 116 3.29 7.46 -2.77
C ARG A 116 3.63 8.05 -1.39
N ILE A 117 3.13 9.25 -1.10
CA ILE A 117 3.45 10.00 0.13
C ILE A 117 2.57 9.50 1.28
N PHE A 118 3.17 9.00 2.36
CA PHE A 118 2.44 8.61 3.56
C PHE A 118 1.81 9.82 4.25
N VAL A 119 0.55 9.67 4.69
CA VAL A 119 -0.17 10.71 5.46
C VAL A 119 -0.64 10.10 6.77
N GLN A 120 -0.11 10.63 7.88
CA GLN A 120 -0.43 10.15 9.22
C GLN A 120 -1.88 10.40 9.62
N ASN A 121 -2.44 11.56 9.22
CA ASN A 121 -3.81 11.95 9.50
C ASN A 121 -4.77 11.49 8.39
N GLY A 122 -4.73 10.19 8.10
CA GLY A 122 -5.62 9.57 7.13
C GLY A 122 -5.54 8.05 7.17
N GLN A 123 -6.57 7.41 6.63
CA GLN A 123 -6.67 5.96 6.54
C GLN A 123 -7.35 5.55 5.22
N ALA A 124 -6.95 4.40 4.67
CA ALA A 124 -7.75 3.72 3.66
C ALA A 124 -8.74 2.78 4.38
N THR A 125 -10.03 2.96 4.15
CA THR A 125 -11.08 2.30 4.95
C THR A 125 -12.17 1.73 4.05
N MET A 126 -12.73 0.59 4.44
CA MET A 126 -13.88 0.01 3.73
C MET A 126 -15.11 0.89 3.94
N GLY A 127 -15.91 1.09 2.88
CA GLY A 127 -17.18 1.81 2.99
C GLY A 127 -18.27 0.97 3.64
N CYS A 128 -19.07 1.58 4.50
CA CYS A 128 -20.25 0.97 5.12
C CYS A 128 -21.45 1.94 5.06
N LEU A 129 -22.66 1.40 5.15
CA LEU A 129 -23.89 2.18 5.25
C LEU A 129 -24.28 2.38 6.72
N ASP A 130 -24.77 3.56 7.06
CA ASP A 130 -25.43 3.79 8.35
C ASP A 130 -26.83 3.19 8.37
N GLU A 131 -26.92 1.96 8.87
CA GLU A 131 -28.21 1.27 9.05
C GLU A 131 -29.05 1.86 10.19
N THR A 132 -28.47 2.71 11.06
CA THR A 132 -29.19 3.38 12.15
C THR A 132 -29.99 4.58 11.67
N GLY A 133 -29.63 5.14 10.51
CA GLY A 133 -30.25 6.33 9.93
C GLY A 133 -30.01 7.60 10.78
N THR A 134 -28.91 7.67 11.52
CA THR A 134 -28.56 8.80 12.38
C THR A 134 -27.76 9.87 11.66
N LEU A 135 -26.86 9.49 10.74
CA LEU A 135 -26.05 10.42 9.96
C LEU A 135 -26.90 11.20 8.96
N GLU A 136 -26.67 12.51 8.89
CA GLU A 136 -27.26 13.39 7.88
C GLU A 136 -26.42 13.45 6.60
N TYR A 137 -27.04 13.87 5.49
CA TYR A 137 -26.31 14.06 4.24
C TYR A 137 -25.18 15.10 4.40
N GLY A 138 -23.97 14.75 3.96
CA GLY A 138 -22.74 15.51 4.19
C GLY A 138 -21.96 15.10 5.44
N GLN A 139 -22.50 14.21 6.27
CA GLN A 139 -21.83 13.66 7.45
C GLN A 139 -21.33 12.24 7.19
N VAL A 140 -20.28 11.85 7.91
CA VAL A 140 -19.76 10.48 7.96
C VAL A 140 -19.33 10.14 9.38
N PHE A 141 -19.26 8.86 9.71
CA PHE A 141 -18.61 8.39 10.94
C PHE A 141 -17.33 7.64 10.59
N VAL A 142 -16.24 7.97 11.28
CA VAL A 142 -14.92 7.35 11.06
C VAL A 142 -14.29 7.12 12.43
N GLN A 143 -14.03 5.85 12.73
CA GLN A 143 -13.31 5.43 13.91
C GLN A 143 -12.24 4.43 13.50
N TYR A 144 -11.02 4.66 13.97
CA TYR A 144 -9.87 3.84 13.57
C TYR A 144 -9.15 3.27 14.79
N SER A 145 -8.57 2.09 14.60
CA SER A 145 -7.70 1.48 15.61
C SER A 145 -6.38 2.26 15.67
N GLY A 146 -6.05 2.76 16.86
CA GLY A 146 -4.79 3.45 17.08
C GLY A 146 -3.67 2.42 17.24
N SER A 147 -2.64 2.49 16.39
CA SER A 147 -1.41 1.68 16.58
C SER A 147 -0.54 2.14 17.76
N ARG A 148 -1.06 2.98 18.66
CA ARG A 148 -0.36 3.44 19.88
C ARG A 148 -0.25 2.38 20.98
N CYS A 149 -0.79 1.19 20.76
CA CYS A 149 -0.78 0.13 21.77
C CYS A 149 0.36 -0.83 21.46
N HIS A 150 1.56 -0.63 22.04
CA HIS A 150 2.48 -1.72 22.44
C HIS A 150 3.66 -1.28 23.33
N LEU A 151 3.89 0.01 23.60
CA LEU A 151 4.84 0.41 24.64
C LEU A 151 4.22 0.15 26.03
N PRO A 152 4.84 -0.67 26.91
CA PRO A 152 4.40 -0.82 28.29
C PRO A 152 4.87 0.40 29.08
N ASP A 153 4.18 1.53 28.96
CA ASP A 153 4.49 2.69 29.77
C ASP A 153 3.82 2.55 31.15
N ASN A 154 4.57 2.02 32.11
CA ASN A 154 4.15 1.80 33.50
C ASN A 154 4.10 3.10 34.33
N THR A 155 4.01 4.28 33.70
CA THR A 155 4.16 5.55 34.40
C THR A 155 3.09 6.59 34.10
N SER A 156 1.79 6.24 34.17
CA SER A 156 0.70 7.18 34.52
C SER A 156 -0.68 6.48 34.61
N PRO A 157 -1.33 6.40 35.80
CA PRO A 157 -2.63 5.73 35.96
C PRO A 157 -3.85 6.66 35.79
N LEU A 158 -3.82 7.68 34.91
CA LEU A 158 -4.92 8.67 34.83
C LEU A 158 -5.48 9.01 33.44
N PHE A 159 -5.09 8.31 32.38
CA PHE A 159 -5.89 8.25 31.16
C PHE A 159 -5.91 6.81 30.65
N SER A 160 -7.02 6.11 30.91
CA SER A 160 -7.37 4.85 30.25
C SER A 160 -7.61 5.15 28.77
N GLY A 161 -6.54 5.32 27.99
CA GLY A 161 -6.58 5.77 26.61
C GLY A 161 -7.27 4.74 25.72
N SER A 162 -8.41 5.13 25.14
CA SER A 162 -9.17 4.32 24.20
C SER A 162 -8.28 3.69 23.12
N ARG A 163 -8.48 2.40 22.84
CA ARG A 163 -7.82 1.68 21.72
C ARG A 163 -8.23 2.24 20.35
N TYR A 164 -9.29 3.04 20.31
CA TYR A 164 -9.91 3.57 19.11
C TYR A 164 -10.01 5.09 19.19
N THR A 165 -9.75 5.76 18.07
CA THR A 165 -9.90 7.22 17.97
C THR A 165 -11.00 7.54 16.97
N ILE A 166 -11.90 8.45 17.36
CA ILE A 166 -12.98 8.95 16.53
C ILE A 166 -12.53 10.26 15.88
N VAL A 167 -12.86 10.45 14.61
CA VAL A 167 -12.54 11.67 13.86
C VAL A 167 -13.72 12.64 13.95
N GLU A 168 -13.49 13.85 14.48
CA GLU A 168 -14.49 14.92 14.59
C GLU A 168 -14.02 16.19 13.86
N SER A 169 -13.89 16.10 12.54
CA SER A 169 -13.38 17.20 11.71
C SER A 169 -13.86 17.11 10.26
N LYS A 170 -13.46 18.06 9.41
CA LYS A 170 -13.65 17.91 7.96
C LYS A 170 -12.71 16.84 7.44
N VAL A 171 -13.24 15.97 6.60
CA VAL A 171 -12.49 14.90 5.94
C VAL A 171 -12.59 15.04 4.43
N VAL A 172 -11.49 14.75 3.75
CA VAL A 172 -11.51 14.45 2.31
C VAL A 172 -11.75 12.96 2.15
N VAL A 173 -12.69 12.61 1.26
CA VAL A 173 -13.00 11.24 0.88
C VAL A 173 -12.83 11.10 -0.63
N ALA A 174 -12.11 10.07 -1.07
CA ALA A 174 -11.92 9.74 -2.48
C ALA A 174 -11.72 8.23 -2.66
N LYS A 175 -12.09 7.69 -3.82
CA LYS A 175 -11.88 6.29 -4.22
C LYS A 175 -10.94 6.23 -5.41
N ASN A 176 -9.88 5.44 -5.34
CA ASN A 176 -8.98 5.26 -6.49
C ASN A 176 -9.53 4.20 -7.46
N PRO A 177 -9.33 4.36 -8.77
CA PRO A 177 -8.81 5.57 -9.43
C PRO A 177 -9.85 6.71 -9.44
N CYS A 178 -9.44 7.93 -9.07
CA CYS A 178 -10.28 9.13 -9.13
C CYS A 178 -9.71 10.11 -10.17
N LEU A 179 -10.53 10.51 -11.15
CA LEU A 179 -10.08 11.36 -12.25
C LEU A 179 -10.83 12.70 -12.31
N HIS A 180 -12.14 12.72 -12.05
CA HIS A 180 -12.88 13.97 -12.11
C HIS A 180 -12.70 14.76 -10.80
N PRO A 181 -12.47 16.08 -10.82
CA PRO A 181 -12.30 16.88 -9.61
C PRO A 181 -13.48 16.81 -8.63
N GLY A 182 -14.68 16.56 -9.12
CA GLY A 182 -15.88 16.38 -8.30
C GLY A 182 -15.97 15.05 -7.55
N ASP A 183 -15.14 14.07 -7.90
CA ASP A 183 -15.13 12.75 -7.26
C ASP A 183 -14.42 12.77 -5.90
N MET A 184 -13.71 13.86 -5.60
CA MET A 184 -13.10 14.10 -4.30
C MET A 184 -14.05 14.95 -3.45
N ARG A 185 -14.60 14.35 -2.39
CA ARG A 185 -15.62 14.99 -1.56
C ARG A 185 -15.04 15.47 -0.24
N VAL A 186 -15.50 16.64 0.21
CA VAL A 186 -15.22 17.13 1.57
C VAL A 186 -16.48 16.95 2.40
N LEU A 187 -16.41 16.05 3.38
CA LEU A 187 -17.50 15.67 4.27
C LEU A 187 -17.16 16.06 5.72
N LYS A 188 -18.16 16.00 6.61
CA LYS A 188 -17.97 16.26 8.04
C LYS A 188 -17.98 14.94 8.80
N ALA A 189 -16.86 14.56 9.39
CA ALA A 189 -16.83 13.46 10.34
C ALA A 189 -17.44 13.92 11.68
N VAL A 190 -18.37 13.12 12.22
CA VAL A 190 -19.10 13.43 13.46
C VAL A 190 -19.12 12.21 14.37
N ASP A 191 -19.09 12.45 15.68
CA ASP A 191 -19.26 11.38 16.66
C ASP A 191 -20.73 10.94 16.74
N VAL A 192 -20.95 9.64 16.64
CA VAL A 192 -22.27 8.99 16.75
C VAL A 192 -22.14 7.77 17.65
N PRO A 193 -22.63 7.83 18.90
CA PRO A 193 -22.52 6.73 19.86
C PRO A 193 -23.07 5.38 19.36
N ALA A 194 -24.13 5.42 18.56
CA ALA A 194 -24.72 4.21 17.97
C ALA A 194 -23.75 3.48 17.00
N LEU A 195 -22.76 4.19 16.45
CA LEU A 195 -21.80 3.67 15.48
C LEU A 195 -20.42 3.34 16.08
N HIS A 196 -20.21 3.47 17.39
CA HIS A 196 -18.92 3.18 18.06
C HIS A 196 -18.43 1.73 17.89
N HIS A 197 -19.31 0.81 17.49
CA HIS A 197 -18.94 -0.56 17.16
C HIS A 197 -18.28 -0.71 15.78
N MET A 198 -18.41 0.30 14.92
CA MET A 198 -17.83 0.35 13.58
C MET A 198 -16.37 0.82 13.70
N VAL A 199 -15.41 -0.05 13.34
CA VAL A 199 -13.95 0.22 13.48
C VAL A 199 -13.26 -0.03 12.14
N ASP A 200 -12.30 0.83 11.79
CA ASP A 200 -11.45 0.75 10.59
C ASP A 200 -12.26 0.76 9.27
N CYS A 201 -13.45 1.37 9.32
CA CYS A 201 -14.35 1.59 8.20
C CYS A 201 -14.88 3.03 8.24
N ILE A 202 -15.30 3.53 7.07
CA ILE A 202 -16.04 4.79 6.96
C ILE A 202 -17.52 4.47 6.79
N VAL A 203 -18.36 5.06 7.63
CA VAL A 203 -19.81 4.89 7.58
C VAL A 203 -20.44 6.10 6.90
N PHE A 204 -21.15 5.85 5.81
CA PHE A 204 -21.86 6.84 5.01
C PHE A 204 -23.34 6.92 5.41
N PRO A 205 -23.99 8.09 5.26
CA PRO A 205 -25.38 8.28 5.63
C PRO A 205 -26.30 7.53 4.67
N ALA A 206 -27.37 6.94 5.20
CA ALA A 206 -28.47 6.39 4.38
C ALA A 206 -29.39 7.48 3.80
N LYS A 207 -29.24 8.73 4.25
CA LYS A 207 -30.03 9.89 3.83
C LYS A 207 -29.29 10.73 2.80
N GLY A 208 -30.03 11.33 1.87
CA GLY A 208 -29.48 12.31 0.95
C GLY A 208 -30.09 12.28 -0.43
N LYS A 209 -29.67 13.24 -1.27
CA LYS A 209 -30.11 13.33 -2.68
C LYS A 209 -29.39 12.34 -3.59
N ARG A 210 -28.15 11.98 -3.24
CA ARG A 210 -27.26 11.09 -3.98
C ARG A 210 -26.34 10.40 -2.97
N PRO A 211 -26.12 9.07 -3.03
CA PRO A 211 -25.21 8.40 -2.09
C PRO A 211 -23.77 8.92 -2.21
N HIS A 212 -23.12 9.28 -1.10
CA HIS A 212 -21.70 9.71 -1.12
C HIS A 212 -20.73 8.70 -1.74
N PRO A 213 -20.91 7.36 -1.58
CA PRO A 213 -20.18 6.36 -2.35
C PRO A 213 -20.20 6.64 -3.87
N ASP A 214 -21.40 6.85 -4.42
CA ASP A 214 -21.62 7.09 -5.84
C ASP A 214 -21.03 8.44 -6.30
N GLU A 215 -21.01 9.44 -5.41
CA GLU A 215 -20.33 10.71 -5.66
C GLU A 215 -18.80 10.57 -5.73
N CYS A 216 -18.23 9.47 -5.23
CA CYS A 216 -16.79 9.20 -5.24
C CYS A 216 -16.42 8.26 -6.41
N SER A 217 -16.51 8.75 -7.65
CA SER A 217 -16.22 7.97 -8.87
C SER A 217 -17.17 6.78 -9.08
N GLY A 218 -18.47 6.94 -8.81
CA GLY A 218 -19.49 5.91 -9.07
C GLY A 218 -19.33 4.66 -8.21
N SER A 219 -18.75 4.81 -7.01
CA SER A 219 -18.45 3.71 -6.11
C SER A 219 -19.72 3.16 -5.45
N ASP A 220 -19.64 1.93 -4.96
CA ASP A 220 -20.69 1.32 -4.14
C ASP A 220 -20.14 0.84 -2.78
N LEU A 221 -20.86 -0.07 -2.13
CA LEU A 221 -20.54 -0.61 -0.81
C LEU A 221 -20.40 -2.14 -0.85
N ASP A 222 -19.86 -2.70 -1.94
CA ASP A 222 -19.63 -4.15 -2.08
C ASP A 222 -18.22 -4.62 -1.65
N GLY A 223 -17.43 -3.73 -1.05
CA GLY A 223 -16.04 -3.96 -0.63
C GLY A 223 -15.10 -2.81 -0.98
N ASP A 224 -15.60 -1.75 -1.61
CA ASP A 224 -14.85 -0.56 -1.99
C ASP A 224 -14.11 0.08 -0.81
N VAL A 225 -12.86 0.49 -1.08
CA VAL A 225 -11.95 1.13 -0.12
C VAL A 225 -11.79 2.61 -0.47
N TYR A 226 -12.06 3.46 0.51
CA TYR A 226 -12.01 4.90 0.42
C TYR A 226 -10.79 5.43 1.15
N ILE A 227 -10.12 6.39 0.54
CA ILE A 227 -9.11 7.19 1.21
C ILE A 227 -9.82 8.30 1.96
N VAL A 228 -9.64 8.30 3.27
CA VAL A 228 -10.20 9.29 4.19
C VAL A 228 -9.04 10.04 4.84
N CYS A 229 -8.97 11.35 4.62
CA CYS A 229 -7.89 12.20 5.12
C CYS A 229 -8.47 13.38 5.90
N TRP A 230 -8.06 13.53 7.16
CA TRP A 230 -8.43 14.63 8.05
C TRP A 230 -7.28 15.60 8.32
N ASP A 231 -6.19 15.52 7.56
CA ASP A 231 -5.13 16.51 7.59
C ASP A 231 -5.64 17.86 7.07
N ALA A 232 -5.71 18.86 7.96
CA ALA A 232 -6.27 20.18 7.67
C ALA A 232 -5.62 20.87 6.46
N ASP A 233 -4.32 20.64 6.21
CA ASP A 233 -3.61 21.25 5.08
C ASP A 233 -3.94 20.60 3.74
N LEU A 234 -4.47 19.38 3.76
CA LEU A 234 -4.84 18.60 2.57
C LEU A 234 -6.33 18.69 2.23
N ILE A 235 -7.15 19.35 3.08
CA ILE A 235 -8.57 19.59 2.78
C ILE A 235 -8.67 20.68 1.69
N PRO A 236 -9.20 20.37 0.49
CA PRO A 236 -9.32 21.36 -0.56
C PRO A 236 -10.29 22.48 -0.18
N PRO A 237 -9.98 23.74 -0.53
CA PRO A 237 -10.85 24.88 -0.23
C PRO A 237 -12.08 24.96 -1.16
N ARG A 238 -12.06 24.26 -2.29
CA ARG A 238 -13.13 24.27 -3.30
C ARG A 238 -13.67 22.85 -3.50
N GLN A 239 -14.97 22.76 -3.77
CA GLN A 239 -15.62 21.53 -4.21
C GLN A 239 -16.28 21.76 -5.57
N VAL A 240 -16.39 20.68 -6.34
CA VAL A 240 -17.00 20.66 -7.67
C VAL A 240 -18.11 19.60 -7.62
N PRO A 241 -19.22 19.78 -8.35
CA PRO A 241 -20.23 18.73 -8.45
C PRO A 241 -19.61 17.42 -8.93
N PRO A 242 -20.02 16.28 -8.34
CA PRO A 242 -19.52 14.96 -8.73
C PRO A 242 -19.90 14.66 -10.18
N MET A 243 -19.10 13.83 -10.84
CA MET A 243 -19.42 13.40 -12.20
C MET A 243 -20.62 12.45 -12.20
N ASP A 244 -21.46 12.54 -13.22
CA ASP A 244 -22.50 11.55 -13.44
C ASP A 244 -21.89 10.32 -14.13
N CYS A 245 -21.64 9.28 -13.35
CA CYS A 245 -21.18 7.97 -13.82
C CYS A 245 -22.40 7.16 -14.28
N ILE A 246 -22.99 7.53 -15.41
CA ILE A 246 -24.10 6.76 -15.99
C ILE A 246 -23.51 5.53 -16.67
N PRO A 247 -23.81 4.30 -16.21
CA PRO A 247 -23.29 3.09 -16.84
C PRO A 247 -23.80 2.97 -18.27
N ALA A 248 -22.96 2.47 -19.17
CA ALA A 248 -23.41 2.11 -20.50
C ALA A 248 -24.43 0.95 -20.40
N PRO A 249 -25.49 0.96 -21.23
CA PRO A 249 -26.43 -0.15 -21.24
C PRO A 249 -25.68 -1.45 -21.59
N PRO A 250 -25.80 -2.50 -20.77
CA PRO A 250 -25.09 -3.75 -21.02
C PRO A 250 -25.59 -4.39 -22.32
N LYS A 251 -24.67 -5.02 -23.05
CA LYS A 251 -25.01 -5.85 -24.20
C LYS A 251 -25.62 -7.17 -23.69
N PHE A 252 -26.92 -7.32 -23.86
CA PHE A 252 -27.60 -8.59 -23.56
C PHE A 252 -27.57 -9.50 -24.79
N SER A 253 -27.24 -10.77 -24.57
CA SER A 253 -27.52 -11.87 -25.50
C SER A 253 -28.65 -12.70 -24.90
N ASP A 254 -29.67 -13.00 -25.69
CA ASP A 254 -30.80 -13.84 -25.28
C ASP A 254 -30.47 -15.35 -25.39
N ASN A 255 -29.30 -15.70 -25.93
CA ASN A 255 -28.86 -17.09 -26.11
C ASN A 255 -28.11 -17.62 -24.88
N ASP A 256 -28.14 -18.94 -24.70
CA ASP A 256 -27.29 -19.62 -23.72
C ASP A 256 -25.81 -19.37 -24.04
N VAL A 257 -25.01 -19.07 -23.01
CA VAL A 257 -23.57 -18.79 -23.16
C VAL A 257 -22.83 -20.05 -23.64
N THR A 258 -22.18 -19.94 -24.80
CA THR A 258 -21.36 -20.98 -25.41
C THR A 258 -19.88 -20.83 -25.07
N ILE A 259 -19.04 -21.82 -25.39
CA ILE A 259 -17.58 -21.70 -25.19
C ILE A 259 -17.01 -20.65 -26.15
N GLU A 260 -17.57 -20.58 -27.35
CA GLU A 260 -17.21 -19.61 -28.38
C GLU A 260 -17.43 -18.17 -27.90
N ASP A 261 -18.53 -17.89 -27.19
CA ASP A 261 -18.78 -16.58 -26.57
C ASP A 261 -17.71 -16.23 -25.52
N ILE A 262 -17.24 -17.23 -24.77
CA ILE A 262 -16.17 -17.05 -23.76
C ILE A 262 -14.84 -16.76 -24.45
N GLU A 263 -14.51 -17.45 -25.54
CA GLU A 263 -13.30 -17.22 -26.32
C GLU A 263 -13.29 -15.81 -26.93
N GLU A 264 -14.41 -15.39 -27.54
CA GLU A 264 -14.58 -14.05 -28.09
C GLU A 264 -14.44 -12.98 -27.00
N TYR A 265 -15.15 -13.15 -25.88
CA TYR A 265 -15.04 -12.22 -24.75
C TYR A 265 -13.62 -12.15 -24.18
N PHE A 266 -12.89 -13.27 -24.12
CA PHE A 266 -11.51 -13.27 -23.65
C PHE A 266 -10.59 -12.43 -24.54
N VAL A 267 -10.72 -12.56 -25.86
CA VAL A 267 -9.98 -11.75 -26.84
C VAL A 267 -10.38 -10.28 -26.72
N ASP A 268 -11.68 -9.99 -26.68
CA ASP A 268 -12.21 -8.63 -26.54
C ASP A 268 -11.72 -7.98 -25.25
N HIS A 269 -11.68 -8.72 -24.14
CA HIS A 269 -11.19 -8.20 -22.86
C HIS A 269 -9.72 -7.83 -22.91
N ILE A 270 -8.88 -8.66 -23.54
CA ILE A 270 -7.45 -8.36 -23.69
C ILE A 270 -7.24 -7.09 -24.53
N MET A 271 -8.03 -6.90 -25.58
CA MET A 271 -7.90 -5.73 -26.47
C MET A 271 -8.43 -4.44 -25.85
N ASN A 272 -9.44 -4.54 -24.97
CA ASN A 272 -10.17 -3.39 -24.44
C ASN A 272 -9.86 -3.04 -22.97
N ASP A 273 -8.93 -3.73 -22.30
CA ASP A 273 -8.42 -3.33 -20.97
C ASP A 273 -7.55 -2.05 -21.05
N THR A 274 -8.23 -0.92 -21.22
CA THR A 274 -7.65 0.39 -21.50
C THR A 274 -7.61 1.31 -20.28
N LEU A 275 -8.18 0.90 -19.14
CA LEU A 275 -8.31 1.74 -17.93
C LEU A 275 -6.97 2.30 -17.46
N GLY A 276 -5.92 1.46 -17.46
CA GLY A 276 -4.57 1.88 -17.09
C GLY A 276 -3.99 2.93 -18.04
N VAL A 277 -4.27 2.81 -19.33
CA VAL A 277 -3.84 3.78 -20.36
C VAL A 277 -4.54 5.11 -20.16
N ILE A 278 -5.85 5.10 -19.94
CA ILE A 278 -6.67 6.29 -19.68
C ILE A 278 -6.19 7.01 -18.41
N CYS A 279 -5.96 6.27 -17.31
CA CYS A 279 -5.47 6.85 -16.06
C CYS A 279 -4.09 7.51 -16.22
N HIS A 280 -3.17 6.89 -16.95
CA HIS A 280 -1.86 7.47 -17.24
C HIS A 280 -1.95 8.70 -18.14
N ALA A 281 -2.82 8.67 -19.16
CA ALA A 281 -3.08 9.82 -19.99
C ALA A 281 -3.63 10.99 -19.18
N HIS A 282 -4.59 10.71 -18.29
CA HIS A 282 -5.18 11.72 -17.42
C HIS A 282 -4.14 12.38 -16.52
N VAL A 283 -3.24 11.61 -15.91
CA VAL A 283 -2.15 12.17 -15.09
C VAL A 283 -1.25 13.10 -15.90
N ALA A 284 -0.90 12.74 -17.14
CA ALA A 284 -0.07 13.56 -18.01
C ALA A 284 -0.77 14.85 -18.45
N PHE A 285 -2.03 14.76 -18.89
CA PHE A 285 -2.82 15.94 -19.28
C PHE A 285 -3.09 16.86 -18.08
N ALA A 286 -3.44 16.32 -16.92
CA ALA A 286 -3.72 17.13 -15.74
C ALA A 286 -2.48 17.89 -15.23
N ASP A 287 -1.27 17.37 -15.45
CA ASP A 287 -0.03 18.07 -15.12
C ASP A 287 0.31 19.16 -16.16
N LYS A 288 0.09 18.88 -17.45
CA LYS A 288 0.39 19.79 -18.56
C LYS A 288 -0.58 20.96 -18.67
N GLU A 289 -1.88 20.68 -18.63
CA GLU A 289 -2.94 21.65 -18.98
C GLU A 289 -3.06 22.79 -17.96
N PRO A 290 -3.26 24.06 -18.39
CA PRO A 290 -3.42 25.22 -17.49
C PRO A 290 -4.49 25.00 -16.41
N ASN A 291 -5.64 24.45 -16.80
CA ASN A 291 -6.78 24.15 -15.94
C ASN A 291 -6.67 22.80 -15.21
N LYS A 292 -5.52 22.11 -15.30
CA LYS A 292 -5.27 20.83 -14.65
C LYS A 292 -6.37 19.81 -14.96
N ALA A 293 -6.89 19.10 -13.95
CA ALA A 293 -7.96 18.11 -14.10
C ALA A 293 -9.34 18.71 -14.49
N MET A 294 -9.49 20.04 -14.52
CA MET A 294 -10.70 20.69 -15.03
C MET A 294 -10.69 20.90 -16.55
N SER A 295 -9.58 20.58 -17.23
CA SER A 295 -9.51 20.65 -18.69
C SER A 295 -10.53 19.71 -19.36
N ASN A 296 -10.98 20.07 -20.56
CA ASN A 296 -11.92 19.25 -21.32
C ASN A 296 -11.33 17.87 -21.63
N SER A 297 -10.02 17.81 -21.92
CA SER A 297 -9.31 16.55 -22.13
C SER A 297 -9.36 15.63 -20.90
N CYS A 298 -9.14 16.18 -19.70
CA CYS A 298 -9.22 15.42 -18.46
C CYS A 298 -10.64 14.96 -18.14
N LYS A 299 -11.66 15.82 -18.35
CA LYS A 299 -13.07 15.45 -18.15
C LYS A 299 -13.51 14.34 -19.09
N GLU A 300 -13.10 14.39 -20.35
CA GLU A 300 -13.40 13.33 -21.31
C GLU A 300 -12.67 12.02 -20.96
N LEU A 301 -11.41 12.09 -20.52
CA LEU A 301 -10.70 10.92 -20.00
C LEU A 301 -11.37 10.35 -18.75
N ALA A 302 -11.94 11.17 -17.87
CA ALA A 302 -12.73 10.70 -16.72
C ALA A 302 -14.00 9.97 -17.17
N ARG A 303 -14.70 10.47 -18.20
CA ARG A 303 -15.85 9.78 -18.83
C ARG A 303 -15.46 8.41 -19.38
N LEU A 304 -14.39 8.36 -20.16
CA LEU A 304 -13.87 7.11 -20.74
C LEU A 304 -13.44 6.12 -19.65
N ALA A 305 -12.83 6.60 -18.56
CA ALA A 305 -12.46 5.74 -17.43
C ALA A 305 -13.68 5.11 -16.75
N SER A 306 -14.77 5.88 -16.57
CA SER A 306 -16.03 5.35 -16.02
C SER A 306 -16.59 4.21 -16.87
N ILE A 307 -16.53 4.33 -18.19
CA ILE A 307 -16.96 3.26 -19.11
C ILE A 307 -16.02 2.07 -19.04
N ALA A 308 -14.70 2.31 -19.05
CA ALA A 308 -13.69 1.26 -19.04
C ALA A 308 -13.72 0.40 -17.76
N VAL A 309 -14.06 0.97 -16.59
CA VAL A 309 -14.22 0.23 -15.32
C VAL A 309 -15.36 -0.80 -15.42
N ASP A 310 -16.46 -0.44 -16.08
CA ASP A 310 -17.63 -1.30 -16.22
C ASP A 310 -17.60 -2.13 -17.52
N PHE A 311 -16.54 -2.05 -18.33
CA PHE A 311 -16.38 -2.85 -19.55
C PHE A 311 -16.58 -4.34 -19.26
N SER A 312 -15.98 -4.86 -18.19
CA SER A 312 -16.07 -6.28 -17.84
C SER A 312 -17.48 -6.74 -17.46
N LYS A 313 -18.38 -5.81 -17.14
CA LYS A 313 -19.78 -6.08 -16.78
C LYS A 313 -20.73 -5.81 -17.95
N THR A 314 -20.40 -4.82 -18.79
CA THR A 314 -21.31 -4.28 -19.81
C THR A 314 -20.97 -4.77 -21.23
N GLY A 315 -19.73 -5.17 -21.49
CA GLY A 315 -19.23 -5.48 -22.83
C GLY A 315 -19.10 -4.25 -23.74
N VAL A 316 -19.19 -3.04 -23.19
CA VAL A 316 -19.11 -1.78 -23.94
C VAL A 316 -17.74 -1.14 -23.74
N ALA A 317 -16.94 -1.13 -24.81
CA ALA A 317 -15.69 -0.40 -24.86
C ALA A 317 -15.89 0.90 -25.65
N ASP A 318 -15.17 1.94 -25.26
CA ASP A 318 -15.12 3.21 -25.99
C ASP A 318 -13.67 3.45 -26.44
N GLU A 319 -13.49 3.98 -27.65
CA GLU A 319 -12.18 4.20 -28.22
C GLU A 319 -11.57 5.49 -27.65
N ILE A 320 -10.28 5.46 -27.31
CA ILE A 320 -9.56 6.67 -26.89
C ILE A 320 -9.32 7.54 -28.13
N PRO A 321 -9.91 8.75 -28.21
CA PRO A 321 -9.70 9.64 -29.34
C PRO A 321 -8.22 10.00 -29.51
N ARG A 322 -7.76 10.15 -30.76
CA ARG A 322 -6.35 10.50 -31.07
C ARG A 322 -5.88 11.81 -30.40
N SER A 323 -6.79 12.73 -30.12
CA SER A 323 -6.51 13.98 -29.39
C SER A 323 -6.16 13.74 -27.92
N LEU A 324 -6.65 12.64 -27.32
CA LEU A 324 -6.38 12.24 -25.93
C LEU A 324 -5.21 11.25 -25.83
N CYS A 325 -4.49 11.00 -26.92
CA CYS A 325 -3.24 10.26 -26.91
C CYS A 325 -2.08 11.19 -26.54
N VAL A 326 -1.41 10.89 -25.42
CA VAL A 326 -0.28 11.68 -24.92
C VAL A 326 0.92 11.57 -25.86
N LYS A 327 1.37 12.72 -26.37
CA LYS A 327 2.56 12.83 -27.26
C LYS A 327 3.85 13.05 -26.48
N GLU A 328 3.78 13.85 -25.43
CA GLU A 328 4.88 14.24 -24.54
C GLU A 328 4.50 13.86 -23.12
N TYR A 329 5.39 13.17 -22.42
CA TYR A 329 5.15 12.71 -21.06
C TYR A 329 5.89 13.60 -20.05
N PRO A 330 5.31 13.86 -18.86
CA PRO A 330 6.05 14.49 -17.78
C PRO A 330 7.27 13.68 -17.34
N ASP A 331 8.29 14.37 -16.83
CA ASP A 331 9.58 13.80 -16.40
C ASP A 331 9.42 12.68 -15.35
N PHE A 332 8.51 12.86 -14.40
CA PHE A 332 8.25 11.90 -13.34
C PHE A 332 7.67 10.55 -13.82
N MET A 333 7.21 10.45 -15.08
CA MET A 333 6.69 9.20 -15.63
C MET A 333 7.78 8.30 -16.22
N GLU A 334 9.02 8.79 -16.37
CA GLU A 334 10.21 8.03 -16.77
C GLU A 334 10.00 7.17 -18.04
N LYS A 335 9.30 7.71 -19.05
CA LYS A 335 9.09 7.01 -20.33
C LYS A 335 10.34 7.09 -21.20
N GLU A 336 11.09 6.00 -21.24
CA GLU A 336 12.23 5.83 -22.15
C GLU A 336 11.81 6.12 -23.61
N ASN A 337 12.63 6.86 -24.35
CA ASN A 337 12.42 7.21 -25.76
C ASN A 337 11.21 8.12 -26.07
N ARG A 338 10.68 8.87 -25.10
CA ARG A 338 9.61 9.86 -25.33
C ARG A 338 10.07 11.27 -24.95
N PRO A 339 9.60 12.31 -25.68
CA PRO A 339 9.91 13.69 -25.32
C PRO A 339 9.31 14.03 -23.95
N THR A 340 10.11 14.75 -23.15
CA THR A 340 9.79 15.11 -21.76
C THR A 340 9.36 16.57 -21.68
N SER A 341 8.27 16.86 -20.97
CA SER A 341 7.78 18.23 -20.74
C SER A 341 8.12 18.74 -19.34
N GLU A 342 8.11 20.07 -19.17
CA GLU A 342 8.14 20.67 -17.83
C GLU A 342 6.92 20.21 -17.02
N SER A 343 7.15 19.86 -15.76
CA SER A 343 6.15 19.32 -14.85
C SER A 343 5.99 20.21 -13.63
N ARG A 344 4.77 20.22 -13.07
CA ARG A 344 4.38 21.06 -11.94
C ARG A 344 4.77 20.38 -10.62
N VAL A 345 3.85 20.36 -9.66
CA VAL A 345 4.05 19.77 -8.34
C VAL A 345 4.57 18.34 -8.40
N LEU A 346 4.06 17.50 -9.31
CA LEU A 346 4.52 16.10 -9.41
C LEU A 346 5.98 15.99 -9.87
N GLY A 347 6.40 16.81 -10.83
CA GLY A 347 7.80 16.90 -11.26
C GLY A 347 8.70 17.49 -10.20
N MET A 348 8.24 18.49 -9.43
CA MET A 348 8.97 19.00 -8.26
C MET A 348 9.21 17.89 -7.23
N LEU A 349 8.15 17.16 -6.87
CA LEU A 349 8.22 16.05 -5.92
C LEU A 349 9.15 14.94 -6.43
N TYR A 350 9.06 14.57 -7.70
CA TYR A 350 9.93 13.59 -8.32
C TYR A 350 11.40 14.01 -8.26
N ARG A 351 11.72 15.24 -8.66
CA ARG A 351 13.09 15.77 -8.65
C ARG A 351 13.69 15.82 -7.24
N GLN A 352 12.89 16.08 -6.21
CA GLN A 352 13.35 16.07 -4.81
C GLN A 352 13.87 14.69 -4.35
N VAL A 353 13.30 13.59 -4.85
CA VAL A 353 13.66 12.23 -4.41
C VAL A 353 14.46 11.43 -5.43
N LYS A 354 14.58 11.92 -6.67
CA LYS A 354 15.24 11.24 -7.79
C LYS A 354 16.66 10.79 -7.45
N ASP A 355 17.42 11.63 -6.77
CA ASP A 355 18.82 11.36 -6.42
C ASP A 355 18.98 10.71 -5.03
N ILE A 356 17.93 10.77 -4.19
CA ILE A 356 17.89 10.14 -2.86
C ILE A 356 17.54 8.65 -2.95
N ALA A 357 16.76 8.27 -3.96
CA ALA A 357 16.36 6.90 -4.26
C ALA A 357 17.26 6.30 -5.36
N PRO A 358 18.47 5.79 -5.05
CA PRO A 358 19.23 5.04 -6.04
C PRO A 358 18.45 3.76 -6.42
N PRO A 359 18.54 3.30 -7.69
CA PRO A 359 17.84 2.09 -8.19
C PRO A 359 18.14 0.80 -7.42
N THR A 360 19.21 0.84 -6.65
CA THR A 360 19.63 -0.12 -5.65
C THR A 360 20.22 0.75 -4.56
N ALA A 361 19.53 0.91 -3.42
CA ALA A 361 20.21 1.33 -2.20
C ALA A 361 21.43 0.41 -2.12
N ALA A 362 22.63 0.98 -2.20
CA ALA A 362 23.86 0.25 -2.03
C ALA A 362 23.84 -0.22 -0.57
N ILE A 363 23.16 -1.34 -0.31
CA ILE A 363 23.31 -2.09 0.93
C ILE A 363 24.81 -2.31 1.00
N LYS A 364 25.47 -1.64 1.96
CA LYS A 364 26.90 -1.82 2.16
C LYS A 364 27.10 -3.33 2.25
N SER A 365 27.93 -3.89 1.37
CA SER A 365 28.22 -5.31 1.42
C SER A 365 28.63 -5.65 2.85
N PHE A 366 28.04 -6.70 3.41
CA PHE A 366 28.37 -7.16 4.75
C PHE A 366 29.81 -7.71 4.71
N THR A 367 30.79 -6.84 4.98
CA THR A 367 32.20 -7.19 4.84
C THR A 367 32.68 -8.02 6.02
N ARG A 368 33.82 -8.70 5.84
CA ARG A 368 34.44 -9.50 6.91
C ARG A 368 34.75 -8.67 8.16
N GLU A 369 35.06 -7.38 7.99
CA GLU A 369 35.28 -6.44 9.08
C GLU A 369 33.99 -6.20 9.87
N VAL A 370 32.87 -5.98 9.19
CA VAL A 370 31.55 -5.84 9.81
C VAL A 370 31.17 -7.12 10.54
N THR A 371 31.41 -8.30 9.94
CA THR A 371 31.15 -9.60 10.59
C THR A 371 31.89 -9.75 11.91
N LYS A 372 33.17 -9.34 11.97
CA LYS A 372 33.97 -9.41 13.20
C LYS A 372 33.47 -8.45 14.28
N LEU A 373 33.04 -7.26 13.89
CA LEU A 373 32.52 -6.25 14.81
C LEU A 373 31.12 -6.58 15.33
N SER A 374 30.35 -7.35 14.56
CA SER A 374 28.95 -7.69 14.87
C SER A 374 28.79 -9.06 15.52
N TYR A 375 29.90 -9.77 15.78
CA TYR A 375 29.84 -11.04 16.48
C TYR A 375 29.35 -10.80 17.91
N ASP A 376 28.29 -11.49 18.31
CA ASP A 376 27.65 -11.37 19.62
C ASP A 376 28.16 -12.49 20.55
N PRO A 377 29.12 -12.23 21.45
CA PRO A 377 29.70 -13.29 22.29
C PRO A 377 28.68 -13.84 23.30
N ALA A 378 27.60 -13.09 23.60
CA ALA A 378 26.54 -13.57 24.48
C ALA A 378 25.72 -14.70 23.85
N MET A 379 25.89 -14.96 22.55
CA MET A 379 25.26 -16.06 21.83
C MET A 379 26.09 -17.35 21.86
N GLU A 380 27.29 -17.34 22.42
CA GLU A 380 28.09 -18.55 22.60
C GLU A 380 27.46 -19.46 23.67
N VAL A 381 27.40 -20.75 23.38
CA VAL A 381 27.00 -21.78 24.36
C VAL A 381 28.13 -22.77 24.47
N GLU A 382 28.43 -23.20 25.69
CA GLU A 382 29.41 -24.25 25.94
C GLU A 382 29.17 -25.49 25.05
N GLY A 383 30.20 -25.81 24.25
CA GLY A 383 30.22 -26.92 23.31
C GLY A 383 29.64 -26.63 21.92
N PHE A 384 29.39 -25.36 21.57
CA PHE A 384 28.89 -24.97 20.24
C PHE A 384 29.82 -25.37 19.09
N GLU A 385 31.12 -25.50 19.36
CA GLU A 385 32.16 -25.80 18.38
C GLU A 385 31.90 -27.13 17.67
N LYS A 386 31.30 -28.10 18.37
CA LYS A 386 30.93 -29.42 17.83
C LYS A 386 29.85 -29.35 16.74
N TYR A 387 29.13 -28.24 16.66
CA TYR A 387 28.01 -28.05 15.73
C TYR A 387 28.34 -27.14 14.55
N ILE A 388 29.55 -26.55 14.51
CA ILE A 388 29.95 -25.58 13.48
C ILE A 388 29.84 -26.19 12.07
N ASP A 389 30.38 -27.38 11.84
CA ASP A 389 30.35 -28.02 10.51
C ASP A 389 28.91 -28.26 10.03
N LYS A 390 28.04 -28.70 10.94
CA LYS A 390 26.61 -28.95 10.66
C LYS A 390 25.86 -27.64 10.42
N ALA A 391 26.18 -26.58 11.16
CA ALA A 391 25.62 -25.25 10.95
C ALA A 391 26.01 -24.69 9.58
N PHE A 392 27.28 -24.84 9.17
CA PHE A 392 27.73 -24.46 7.83
C PHE A 392 27.00 -25.24 6.73
N LEU A 393 26.79 -26.55 6.92
CA LEU A 393 26.04 -27.37 5.98
C LEU A 393 24.60 -26.87 5.81
N TYR A 394 23.89 -26.65 6.92
CA TYR A 394 22.50 -26.19 6.87
C TYR A 394 22.36 -24.77 6.34
N ARG A 395 23.29 -23.87 6.69
CA ARG A 395 23.38 -22.54 6.09
C ARG A 395 23.55 -22.64 4.57
N THR A 396 24.50 -23.44 4.10
CA THR A 396 24.74 -23.63 2.66
C THR A 396 23.50 -24.17 1.94
N GLN A 397 22.76 -25.08 2.57
CA GLN A 397 21.49 -25.59 2.02
C GLN A 397 20.40 -24.52 1.97
N TYR A 398 20.28 -23.70 3.02
CA TYR A 398 19.37 -22.56 3.05
C TYR A 398 19.72 -21.55 1.95
N ASP A 399 20.99 -21.13 1.87
CA ASP A 399 21.48 -20.16 0.90
C ASP A 399 21.21 -20.61 -0.53
N LYS A 400 21.43 -21.91 -0.82
CA LYS A 400 21.12 -22.49 -2.15
C LYS A 400 19.62 -22.44 -2.45
N LYS A 401 18.77 -22.81 -1.49
CA LYS A 401 17.31 -22.81 -1.69
C LYS A 401 16.75 -21.40 -1.82
N LEU A 402 17.23 -20.46 -1.00
CA LEU A 402 16.84 -19.06 -1.07
C LEU A 402 17.32 -18.41 -2.37
N GLY A 403 18.58 -18.68 -2.76
CA GLY A 403 19.15 -18.23 -4.03
C GLY A 403 18.32 -18.69 -5.23
N ASN A 404 17.89 -19.96 -5.24
CA ASN A 404 17.00 -20.46 -6.30
C ASN A 404 15.66 -19.71 -6.36
N LEU A 405 15.07 -19.35 -5.22
CA LEU A 405 13.84 -18.54 -5.18
C LEU A 405 14.11 -17.12 -5.71
N MET A 406 15.21 -16.50 -5.28
CA MET A 406 15.62 -15.18 -5.73
C MET A 406 15.85 -15.15 -7.24
N ASP A 407 16.57 -16.12 -7.79
CA ASP A 407 16.82 -16.26 -9.23
C ASP A 407 15.52 -16.48 -10.01
N TYR A 408 14.64 -17.35 -9.50
CA TYR A 408 13.35 -17.65 -10.13
C TYR A 408 12.48 -16.39 -10.25
N TYR A 409 12.35 -15.61 -9.19
CA TYR A 409 11.54 -14.37 -9.20
C TYR A 409 12.29 -13.14 -9.72
N GLY A 410 13.61 -13.23 -9.95
CA GLY A 410 14.48 -12.13 -10.35
C GLY A 410 14.69 -11.07 -9.25
N ILE A 411 14.68 -11.49 -7.98
CA ILE A 411 14.89 -10.62 -6.81
C ILE A 411 16.38 -10.60 -6.47
N LYS A 412 16.94 -9.41 -6.24
CA LYS A 412 18.40 -9.24 -6.17
C LYS A 412 19.00 -9.55 -4.80
N THR A 413 18.27 -9.32 -3.71
CA THR A 413 18.82 -9.38 -2.36
C THR A 413 17.95 -10.20 -1.41
N GLU A 414 18.59 -10.82 -0.41
CA GLU A 414 17.92 -11.60 0.63
C GLU A 414 16.93 -10.72 1.43
N SER A 415 17.31 -9.50 1.77
CA SER A 415 16.45 -8.60 2.55
C SER A 415 15.18 -8.18 1.80
N GLU A 416 15.23 -8.04 0.48
CA GLU A 416 14.04 -7.77 -0.36
C GLU A 416 13.03 -8.92 -0.30
N ILE A 417 13.50 -10.16 -0.54
CA ILE A 417 12.63 -11.34 -0.59
C ILE A 417 12.11 -11.69 0.80
N ILE A 418 12.95 -11.54 1.83
CA ILE A 418 12.55 -11.78 3.22
C ILE A 418 11.53 -10.73 3.65
N ASN A 419 11.85 -9.43 3.62
CA ASN A 419 10.94 -8.39 4.11
C ASN A 419 9.74 -8.13 3.18
N GLY A 420 9.68 -8.81 2.02
CA GLY A 420 8.69 -8.58 0.97
C GLY A 420 8.79 -7.17 0.35
N CYS A 421 9.89 -6.46 0.59
CA CYS A 421 10.13 -5.09 0.12
C CYS A 421 10.78 -5.12 -1.26
N ILE A 422 10.11 -5.78 -2.20
CA ILE A 422 10.68 -6.11 -3.51
C ILE A 422 10.77 -4.87 -4.40
N MET A 423 11.99 -4.54 -4.85
CA MET A 423 12.26 -3.35 -5.67
C MET A 423 12.02 -3.62 -7.16
N LYS A 424 12.44 -4.80 -7.63
CA LYS A 424 12.29 -5.23 -9.02
C LYS A 424 12.07 -6.74 -9.08
N MET A 425 11.27 -7.18 -10.05
CA MET A 425 11.01 -8.58 -10.35
C MET A 425 11.31 -8.87 -11.83
N ALA A 426 11.42 -10.16 -12.17
CA ALA A 426 11.46 -10.57 -13.57
C ALA A 426 10.14 -10.20 -14.28
N ARG A 427 10.21 -9.93 -15.59
CA ARG A 427 9.11 -9.32 -16.39
C ARG A 427 7.81 -10.14 -16.42
N PHE A 428 7.89 -11.45 -16.18
CA PHE A 428 6.73 -12.36 -16.22
C PHE A 428 5.90 -12.33 -14.93
N PHE A 429 6.43 -11.78 -13.84
CA PHE A 429 5.73 -11.72 -12.57
C PHE A 429 5.09 -10.35 -12.36
N ASP A 430 3.91 -10.36 -11.75
CA ASP A 430 3.22 -9.17 -11.30
C ASP A 430 3.35 -9.06 -9.78
N ARG A 431 3.86 -7.91 -9.31
CA ARG A 431 4.08 -7.69 -7.87
C ARG A 431 2.79 -7.83 -7.05
N LYS A 432 1.62 -7.39 -7.54
CA LYS A 432 0.36 -7.52 -6.78
C LYS A 432 -0.09 -8.98 -6.68
N ARG A 433 0.03 -9.76 -7.76
CA ARG A 433 -0.43 -11.15 -7.80
C ARG A 433 0.51 -12.12 -7.09
N ASN A 434 1.82 -11.95 -7.27
CA ASN A 434 2.81 -12.95 -6.81
C ASN A 434 3.38 -12.67 -5.41
N THR A 435 3.05 -11.54 -4.75
CA THR A 435 3.58 -11.24 -3.40
C THR A 435 3.17 -12.31 -2.37
N GLU A 436 1.94 -12.82 -2.43
CA GLU A 436 1.46 -13.85 -1.51
C GLU A 436 2.16 -15.19 -1.74
N GLU A 437 2.35 -15.57 -3.01
CA GLU A 437 3.07 -16.79 -3.40
C GLU A 437 4.54 -16.74 -2.92
N ILE A 438 5.22 -15.62 -3.11
CA ILE A 438 6.60 -15.41 -2.63
C ILE A 438 6.64 -15.49 -1.11
N SER A 439 5.71 -14.81 -0.43
CA SER A 439 5.62 -14.84 1.03
C SER A 439 5.41 -16.28 1.53
N PHE A 440 4.55 -17.05 0.86
CA PHE A 440 4.32 -18.46 1.17
C PHE A 440 5.57 -19.32 0.93
N ALA A 441 6.25 -19.15 -0.20
CA ALA A 441 7.48 -19.88 -0.52
C ALA A 441 8.59 -19.62 0.50
N VAL A 442 8.82 -18.35 0.86
CA VAL A 442 9.79 -17.95 1.90
C VAL A 442 9.39 -18.52 3.27
N ARG A 443 8.10 -18.48 3.62
CA ARG A 443 7.59 -19.06 4.87
C ARG A 443 7.81 -20.58 4.92
N SER A 444 7.60 -21.27 3.80
CA SER A 444 7.83 -22.71 3.67
C SER A 444 9.31 -23.04 3.87
N LEU A 445 10.21 -22.32 3.19
CA LEU A 445 11.66 -22.47 3.36
C LEU A 445 12.11 -22.24 4.81
N ARG A 446 11.57 -21.20 5.47
CA ARG A 446 11.86 -20.94 6.89
C ARG A 446 11.38 -22.05 7.81
N LYS A 447 10.20 -22.65 7.54
CA LYS A 447 9.70 -23.80 8.30
C LYS A 447 10.59 -25.02 8.11
N GLU A 448 11.03 -25.27 6.88
CA GLU A 448 11.97 -26.36 6.57
C GLU A 448 13.30 -26.16 7.30
N ALA A 449 13.88 -24.96 7.20
CA ALA A 449 15.13 -24.63 7.89
C ALA A 449 15.03 -24.80 9.41
N LYS A 450 13.91 -24.36 10.01
CA LYS A 450 13.63 -24.59 11.45
C LYS A 450 13.61 -26.08 11.81
N ALA A 451 13.08 -26.93 10.94
CA ALA A 451 12.99 -28.36 11.20
C ALA A 451 14.38 -29.03 11.24
N TRP A 452 15.35 -28.56 10.44
CA TRP A 452 16.72 -29.06 10.46
C TRP A 452 17.38 -28.91 11.84
N PHE A 453 17.10 -27.82 12.54
CA PHE A 453 17.60 -27.59 13.90
C PHE A 453 16.96 -28.50 14.95
N ASN A 454 15.70 -28.90 14.75
CA ASN A 454 14.99 -29.80 15.68
C ASN A 454 15.39 -31.28 15.52
N GLN A 455 16.09 -31.64 14.43
CA GLN A 455 16.64 -32.98 14.20
C GLN A 455 18.00 -33.20 14.91
N ILE A 456 18.52 -32.18 15.58
CA ILE A 456 19.68 -32.29 16.46
C ILE A 456 19.16 -32.79 17.82
N GLU A 457 19.72 -33.90 18.32
CA GLU A 457 19.35 -34.60 19.58
C GLU A 457 18.94 -33.69 20.76
N PRO A 458 18.11 -34.19 21.70
CA PRO A 458 17.40 -33.35 22.67
C PRO A 458 18.37 -32.61 23.60
N LEU A 459 18.58 -31.32 23.32
CA LEU A 459 19.25 -30.37 24.21
C LEU A 459 18.46 -30.22 25.52
N GLN A 460 19.15 -30.33 26.66
CA GLN A 460 18.59 -30.01 27.97
C GLN A 460 17.99 -28.59 28.02
N PRO A 461 16.95 -28.34 28.84
CA PRO A 461 16.08 -27.16 28.73
C PRO A 461 16.77 -25.79 28.84
N LEU A 462 17.95 -25.71 29.48
CA LEU A 462 18.72 -24.47 29.63
C LEU A 462 19.46 -24.03 28.35
N LYS A 463 19.67 -24.91 27.35
CA LYS A 463 20.42 -24.60 26.12
C LYS A 463 19.55 -24.07 24.97
N ARG A 464 18.28 -23.73 25.23
CA ARG A 464 17.36 -23.17 24.23
C ARG A 464 17.55 -21.67 23.94
N LYS A 465 18.38 -20.94 24.70
CA LYS A 465 18.53 -19.49 24.57
C LYS A 465 19.27 -19.05 23.30
N CYS A 466 20.34 -19.73 22.90
CA CYS A 466 21.14 -19.32 21.73
C CYS A 466 20.53 -19.70 20.36
N MET A 467 19.59 -20.65 20.32
CA MET A 467 18.87 -20.97 19.07
C MET A 467 17.64 -20.09 18.79
N ARG A 468 17.25 -19.18 19.70
CA ARG A 468 16.03 -18.37 19.54
C ARG A 468 16.19 -17.15 18.63
N LYS A 469 17.41 -16.60 18.42
CA LYS A 469 17.65 -15.63 17.33
C LYS A 469 17.58 -16.27 15.94
N HIS A 470 17.94 -17.55 15.80
CA HIS A 470 17.85 -18.29 14.53
C HIS A 470 16.41 -18.65 14.12
N GLN A 471 15.42 -18.45 15.00
CA GLN A 471 14.02 -18.74 14.71
C GLN A 471 13.35 -17.72 13.76
N HIS A 472 14.03 -16.66 13.33
CA HIS A 472 13.41 -15.62 12.49
C HIS A 472 14.18 -15.27 11.20
N GLY A 473 15.19 -16.07 10.82
CA GLY A 473 15.98 -15.82 9.61
C GLY A 473 17.08 -14.76 9.79
N ILE A 474 17.54 -14.57 11.02
CA ILE A 474 18.73 -13.78 11.33
C ILE A 474 19.94 -14.68 11.10
N MET A 475 20.64 -14.49 9.99
CA MET A 475 21.98 -15.02 9.73
C MET A 475 23.00 -13.90 9.64
#